data_AF-A0A261KP03-F1
#
_entry.id   AF-A0A261KP03-F1
#
_cell.length_a   1.000
_cell.length_b   1.000
_cell.length_c   1.000
_cell.angle_alpha   90.00
_cell.angle_beta   90.00
_cell.angle_gamma   90.00
#
_symmetry.space_group_name_H-M   'P 1'
#
loop_
_entity.id
_entity.type
_entity.pdbx_description
1 polymer ?
#
loop_
_entity_poly.entity_id
_entity_poly.type
_entity_poly.pdbx_seq_one_letter_code
_entity_poly.pdbx_strand_id
1 'polypeptide(L)' 'MLEVGWYSTKLLLKGKLLRNPFYFFKQVALATAVGALILIIMAQMETTLLLPIIVSSLATGIAMPFLLKDVKLK' A
#
# COMPACT_ATOMS: atom_id res chain seq x y z
N MET A 1 8.93 9.27 -18.86
CA MET A 1 8.24 8.81 -17.63
C MET A 1 8.21 7.28 -17.48
N LEU A 2 8.10 6.48 -18.57
CA LEU A 2 8.24 5.01 -18.53
C LEU A 2 9.64 4.54 -18.09
N GLU A 3 10.70 5.27 -18.43
CA GLU A 3 12.07 4.95 -18.02
C GLU A 3 12.29 5.02 -16.51
N VAL A 4 11.61 5.92 -15.82
CA VAL A 4 11.66 6.04 -14.36
C VAL A 4 10.98 4.84 -13.71
N GLY A 5 9.85 4.40 -14.26
CA GLY A 5 9.19 3.15 -13.85
C GLY A 5 10.09 1.94 -14.09
N TRP A 6 10.76 1.87 -15.24
CA TRP A 6 11.68 0.78 -15.58
C TRP A 6 12.91 0.72 -14.65
N TYR A 7 13.50 1.88 -14.34
CA TYR A 7 14.60 1.98 -13.39
C TYR A 7 14.17 1.59 -11.98
N SER A 8 13.02 2.07 -11.50
CA SER A 8 12.46 1.68 -10.21
C SER A 8 12.22 0.17 -10.13
N THR A 9 11.60 -0.44 -11.15
CA THR A 9 11.35 -1.89 -11.19
C THR A 9 12.65 -2.68 -11.20
N LYS A 10 13.67 -2.25 -11.95
CA LYS A 10 14.98 -2.90 -12.02
C LYS A 10 15.75 -2.80 -10.69
N LEU A 11 15.63 -1.68 -9.98
CA LEU A 11 16.20 -1.50 -8.63
C LEU A 11 15.42 -2.29 -7.57
N LEU A 12 14.10 -2.44 -7.72
CA LEU A 12 13.24 -3.30 -6.87
C LEU A 12 13.65 -4.77 -6.99
N LEU A 13 13.79 -5.26 -8.22
CA LEU A 13 14.23 -6.63 -8.51
C LEU A 13 15.66 -6.90 -8.03
N LYS A 14 16.53 -5.88 -8.01
CA LYS A 14 17.89 -5.99 -7.45
C LYS A 14 17.94 -5.88 -5.92
N GLY A 15 16.82 -5.67 -5.24
CA GLY A 15 16.77 -5.45 -3.79
C GLY A 15 17.50 -4.18 -3.32
N LYS A 16 17.84 -3.28 -4.25
CA LYS A 16 18.58 -2.03 -3.97
C LYS A 16 17.68 -0.81 -3.81
N LEU A 17 16.41 -0.92 -4.18
CA LEU A 17 15.47 0.20 -4.08
C LEU A 17 15.07 0.50 -2.63
N LEU A 18 14.94 -0.53 -1.81
CA LEU A 18 14.47 -0.41 -0.42
C LEU A 18 15.65 -0.64 0.53
N ARG A 19 16.10 0.43 1.20
CA ARG A 19 17.21 0.35 2.17
C ARG A 19 16.95 -0.63 3.32
N ASN A 20 15.68 -0.83 3.68
CA ASN A 20 15.28 -1.76 4.72
C ASN A 20 13.99 -2.51 4.32
N PRO A 21 14.09 -3.68 3.65
CA PRO A 21 12.93 -4.38 3.11
C PRO A 21 11.96 -4.84 4.21
N PHE A 22 12.46 -5.18 5.40
CA PHE A 22 11.63 -5.61 6.51
C PHE A 22 10.68 -4.50 7.01
N TYR A 23 11.16 -3.25 7.03
CA TYR A 23 10.34 -2.10 7.39
C TYR A 23 9.22 -1.88 6.37
N PHE A 24 9.55 -1.97 5.07
CA PHE A 24 8.57 -1.87 4.00
C PHE A 24 7.48 -2.95 4.10
N PHE A 25 7.86 -4.22 4.26
CA PHE A 25 6.89 -5.31 4.41
C PHE A 25 6.01 -5.15 5.65
N LYS A 26 6.59 -4.77 6.79
CA LYS A 26 5.82 -4.51 8.03
C LYS A 26 4.79 -3.42 7.82
N GLN A 27 5.17 -2.38 7.09
CA GLN A 27 4.33 -1.21 6.88
C GLN A 27 3.22 -1.46 5.86
N VAL A 28 3.52 -2.21 4.79
CA VAL A 28 2.52 -2.74 3.85
C VAL A 28 1.55 -3.68 4.57
N ALA A 29 2.04 -4.61 5.37
CA ALA A 29 1.20 -5.54 6.13
C ALA A 29 0.25 -4.80 7.09
N LEU A 30 0.73 -3.75 7.76
CA LEU A 30 -0.12 -2.89 8.60
C LEU A 30 -1.19 -2.15 7.79
N ALA A 31 -0.82 -1.53 6.67
CA ALA A 31 -1.78 -0.85 5.80
C ALA A 31 -2.84 -1.82 5.24
N THR A 32 -2.43 -3.01 4.80
CA THR A 32 -3.34 -4.05 4.31
C THR A 32 -4.26 -4.57 5.40
N ALA A 33 -3.74 -4.81 6.61
CA ALA A 33 -4.55 -5.26 7.74
C ALA A 33 -5.61 -4.22 8.14
N VAL A 34 -5.24 -2.93 8.18
CA VAL A 34 -6.17 -1.83 8.47
C VAL A 34 -7.22 -1.69 7.37
N GLY A 35 -6.81 -1.71 6.09
CA GLY A 35 -7.74 -1.66 4.96
C GLY A 35 -8.73 -2.83 4.93
N ALA A 36 -8.26 -4.04 5.24
CA ALA A 36 -9.10 -5.23 5.36
C ALA A 36 -10.10 -5.14 6.52
N LEU A 37 -9.66 -4.65 7.69
CA LEU A 37 -10.54 -4.41 8.83
C LEU A 37 -11.65 -3.42 8.49
N ILE A 38 -11.32 -2.29 7.85
CA ILE A 38 -12.30 -1.29 7.42
C ILE A 38 -13.32 -1.91 6.45
N LEU A 39 -12.85 -2.74 5.51
CA LEU A 39 -13.71 -3.42 4.54
C LEU A 39 -14.67 -4.37 5.24
N ILE A 40 -14.18 -5.20 6.17
CA ILE A 40 -15.01 -6.14 6.94
C ILE A 40 -16.07 -5.39 7.76
N ILE A 41 -15.68 -4.30 8.43
CA ILE A 41 -16.63 -3.49 9.23
C ILE A 41 -17.73 -2.91 8.34
N MET A 42 -17.38 -2.35 7.18
CA MET A 42 -18.36 -1.80 6.25
C MET A 42 -19.23 -2.88 5.57
N ALA A 43 -18.66 -4.07 5.32
CA ALA A 43 -19.40 -5.19 4.75
C ALA A 43 -20.48 -5.73 5.71
N GLN A 44 -20.27 -5.62 7.02
CA GLN A 44 -21.26 -6.00 8.05
C GLN A 44 -22.45 -5.03 8.12
N MET A 45 -22.37 -3.84 7.52
CA MET A 45 -23.43 -2.83 7.54
C MET A 45 -24.51 -3.03 6.46
N GLU A 46 -24.60 -4.24 5.86
CA GLU A 46 -25.55 -4.61 4.79
C GLU A 46 -25.53 -3.68 3.57
N THR A 47 -24.47 -2.89 3.40
CA THR A 47 -24.29 -2.00 2.25
C THR A 47 -23.82 -2.79 1.03
N THR A 48 -24.22 -2.37 -0.17
CA THR A 48 -23.70 -2.90 -1.42
C THR A 48 -22.18 -2.92 -1.37
N LEU A 49 -21.57 -4.11 -1.48
CA LEU A 49 -20.11 -4.38 -1.37
C LEU A 49 -19.23 -3.41 -2.18
N LEU A 50 -19.79 -2.79 -3.22
CA LEU A 50 -19.15 -1.78 -4.05
C LEU A 50 -18.71 -0.52 -3.25
N LEU A 51 -19.50 -0.04 -2.29
CA LEU A 51 -19.13 1.11 -1.44
C LEU A 51 -17.95 0.79 -0.50
N PRO A 52 -17.99 -0.30 0.31
CA PRO A 52 -16.87 -0.76 1.13
C PRO A 52 -15.58 -0.91 0.36
N ILE A 53 -15.62 -1.50 -0.83
CA ILE A 53 -14.44 -1.74 -1.67
C ILE A 53 -13.83 -0.41 -2.12
N ILE A 54 -14.65 0.53 -2.61
CA ILE A 54 -14.15 1.84 -3.06
C ILE A 54 -13.53 2.61 -1.90
N VAL A 55 -14.21 2.67 -0.75
CA VAL A 55 -13.74 3.43 0.41
C VAL A 55 -12.47 2.81 1.00
N SER A 56 -12.43 1.48 1.16
CA SER A 56 -11.24 0.78 1.66
C SER A 56 -10.05 0.92 0.72
N SER A 57 -10.27 0.78 -0.60
CA SER A 57 -9.21 0.94 -1.59
C SER A 57 -8.68 2.38 -1.63
N LEU A 58 -9.56 3.38 -1.54
CA LEU A 58 -9.17 4.79 -1.55
C LEU A 58 -8.41 5.16 -0.27
N ALA A 59 -8.90 4.72 0.89
CA ALA A 59 -8.25 4.93 2.18
C ALA A 59 -6.86 4.28 2.20
N THR A 60 -6.75 3.04 1.73
CA THR A 60 -5.46 2.34 1.65
C THR A 60 -4.51 3.04 0.68
N GLY A 61 -5.00 3.48 -0.49
CA GLY A 61 -4.22 4.19 -1.49
C GLY A 61 -3.69 5.55 -1.02
N ILE A 62 -4.48 6.31 -0.25
CA ILE A 62 -4.04 7.59 0.35
C ILE A 62 -3.06 7.36 1.51
N ALA A 63 -3.27 6.31 2.30
CA ALA A 63 -2.40 5.98 3.41
C ALA A 63 -1.02 5.50 2.94
N MET A 64 -0.95 4.75 1.83
CA MET A 64 0.28 4.15 1.32
C MET A 64 1.46 5.13 1.10
N PRO A 65 1.31 6.30 0.45
CA PRO A 65 2.40 7.27 0.33
C PRO A 65 2.80 7.94 1.66
N PHE A 66 1.88 8.03 2.63
CA PHE A 66 2.18 8.54 3.96
C PHE A 66 2.94 7.53 4.81
N LEU A 67 2.52 6.25 4.76
CA LEU A 67 3.25 5.17 5.40
C LEU A 67 4.65 5.05 4.76
N LEU A 68 4.74 5.00 3.43
CA LEU A 68 6.02 4.83 2.74
C LEU A 68 6.91 6.09 2.72
N LYS A 69 6.53 7.17 3.42
CA LYS A 69 7.26 8.44 3.46
C LYS A 69 8.68 8.32 4.05
N ASP A 70 8.88 7.39 4.98
CA ASP A 70 10.19 7.12 5.60
C ASP A 70 11.07 6.18 4.76
N VAL A 71 10.51 5.60 3.69
CA VAL A 71 11.26 4.79 2.73
C VAL A 71 12.08 5.75 1.86
N LYS A 72 13.28 6.10 2.34
CA LYS A 72 14.27 6.82 1.55
C LYS A 72 14.75 5.91 0.41
N LEU A 73 14.25 6.17 -0.79
CA LEU A 73 14.81 5.69 -2.04
C LEU A 73 16.21 6.31 -2.19
N LYS A 74 17.24 5.49 -2.42
CA LYS A 74 18.60 5.96 -2.69
C LYS A 74 18.92 5.80 -4.17
#